data_AF-K2B275-F1
#
_entry.id   AF-K2B275-F1
#
_cell.length_a   1.000
_cell.length_b   1.000
_cell.length_c   1.000
_cell.angle_alpha   90.00
_cell.angle_beta   90.00
_cell.angle_gamma   90.00
#
_symmetry.space_group_name_H-M   'P 1'
#
loop_
_entity.id
_entity.type
_entity.pdbx_description
1 polymer ?
#
loop_
_entity_poly.entity_id
_entity_poly.type
_entity_poly.pdbx_seq_one_letter_code
_entity_poly.pdbx_strand_id
1 'polypeptide(L)'
;MDIVVEGRQTLSGEVIPSGSKNSAVAIIPATVLFDKPVKLRNIPDITDVTRLVEILESFGSHITWNKNTCELDIDNSDLAFDKLDSESLGKMRGSSLLWGPM
;
A
#
# COMPACT_ATOMS: atom_id res chain seq x y z
N MET A 1 -4.65 10.09 19.96
CA MET A 1 -4.40 9.00 20.90
C MET A 1 -3.02 9.27 21.44
N ASP A 2 -2.92 9.47 22.75
CA ASP A 2 -1.65 9.81 23.37
C ASP A 2 -1.01 8.53 23.90
N ILE A 3 0.30 8.40 23.71
CA ILE A 3 1.07 7.27 24.22
C ILE A 3 1.71 7.72 25.53
N VAL A 4 1.43 7.00 26.62
CA VAL A 4 2.11 7.17 27.91
C VAL A 4 3.22 6.13 28.00
N VAL A 5 4.45 6.58 28.23
CA VAL A 5 5.62 5.71 28.36
C VAL A 5 6.19 5.82 29.78
N GLU A 6 6.28 4.70 30.47
CA GLU A 6 7.01 4.58 31.73
C GLU A 6 8.43 4.07 31.43
N GLY A 7 9.46 4.86 31.76
CA GLY A 7 10.86 4.51 31.47
C GLY A 7 11.56 3.70 32.56
N ARG A 8 12.88 3.55 32.42
CA ARG A 8 13.84 2.81 33.29
C ARG A 8 13.90 1.29 33.08
N GLN A 9 13.26 0.76 32.05
CA GLN A 9 13.41 -0.62 31.61
C GLN A 9 14.51 -0.73 30.55
N THR A 10 15.25 -1.85 30.55
CA THR A 10 16.12 -2.23 29.44
C THR A 10 15.34 -3.17 28.53
N LEU A 11 15.28 -2.87 27.23
CA LEU A 11 14.66 -3.76 26.26
C LEU A 11 15.52 -5.02 26.08
N SER A 12 14.90 -6.19 26.10
CA SER A 12 15.55 -7.48 25.87
C SER A 12 14.60 -8.40 25.12
N GLY A 13 15.11 -9.10 24.11
CA GLY A 13 14.34 -10.00 23.25
C GLY A 13 14.70 -9.84 21.78
N GLU A 14 13.88 -10.47 20.93
CA GLU A 14 13.99 -10.42 19.48
C GLU A 14 12.72 -9.83 18.89
N VAL A 15 12.87 -9.08 17.80
CA VAL A 15 11.76 -8.52 17.03
C VAL A 15 11.98 -8.81 15.56
N ILE A 16 10.90 -9.16 14.86
CA ILE A 16 10.91 -9.31 13.41
C ILE A 16 10.43 -7.98 12.82
N PRO A 17 11.27 -7.27 12.05
CA PRO A 17 10.86 -6.02 11.44
C PRO A 17 9.82 -6.29 10.35
N SER A 18 8.79 -5.45 10.28
CA SER A 18 7.85 -5.44 9.17
C SER A 18 8.53 -5.04 7.86
N GLY A 19 7.87 -5.33 6.74
CA GLY A 19 8.30 -4.88 5.42
C GLY A 19 8.54 -3.37 5.32
N SER A 20 9.36 -2.98 4.35
CA SER A 20 9.72 -1.58 4.11
C SER A 20 8.52 -0.76 3.62
N LYS A 21 8.12 0.26 4.38
CA LYS A 21 7.12 1.26 3.95
C LYS A 21 7.49 1.86 2.60
N ASN A 22 8.72 2.34 2.45
CA ASN A 22 9.12 3.10 1.26
C ASN A 22 9.10 2.21 0.01
N SER A 23 9.43 0.93 0.17
CA SER A 23 9.34 -0.05 -0.92
C SER A 23 7.88 -0.36 -1.26
N ALA A 24 7.03 -0.59 -0.26
CA ALA A 24 5.60 -0.84 -0.46
C ALA A 24 4.90 0.33 -1.16
N VAL A 25 5.15 1.56 -0.70
CA VAL A 25 4.58 2.78 -1.28
C VAL A 25 4.99 3.00 -2.74
N ALA A 26 6.18 2.55 -3.14
CA ALA A 26 6.63 2.65 -4.53
C ALA A 26 6.14 1.49 -5.41
N ILE A 27 6.17 0.26 -4.90
CA ILE A 27 5.90 -0.93 -5.73
C ILE A 27 4.41 -1.18 -5.96
N ILE A 28 3.53 -0.79 -5.02
CA ILE A 28 2.08 -0.97 -5.16
C ILE A 28 1.54 -0.17 -6.36
N PRO A 29 1.83 1.15 -6.51
CA PRO A 29 1.46 1.90 -7.71
C PRO A 29 2.06 1.32 -9.00
N ALA A 30 3.29 0.82 -8.95
CA ALA A 30 3.97 0.25 -10.11
C ALA A 30 3.27 -1.01 -10.65
N THR A 31 2.43 -1.69 -9.85
CA THR A 31 1.67 -2.86 -10.31
C THR A 31 0.69 -2.55 -11.44
N VAL A 32 0.29 -1.29 -11.60
CA VAL A 32 -0.57 -0.81 -12.69
C VAL A 32 0.05 -1.06 -14.07
N LEU A 33 1.38 -1.16 -14.15
CA LEU A 33 2.10 -1.44 -15.40
C LEU A 33 1.99 -2.90 -15.88
N PHE A 34 1.44 -3.79 -15.07
CA PHE A 34 1.38 -5.22 -15.37
C PHE A 34 -0.01 -5.62 -15.86
N ASP A 35 -0.04 -6.42 -16.92
CA ASP A 35 -1.24 -6.97 -17.57
C ASP A 35 -1.71 -8.29 -16.92
N LYS A 36 -1.06 -8.72 -15.83
CA LYS A 36 -1.33 -9.96 -15.11
C LYS A 36 -1.38 -9.72 -13.61
N PRO A 37 -2.07 -10.59 -12.85
CA PRO A 37 -2.09 -10.51 -11.39
C PRO A 37 -0.68 -10.51 -10.78
N VAL A 38 -0.48 -9.64 -9.80
CA VAL A 38 0.78 -9.45 -9.08
C VAL A 38 0.60 -9.85 -7.61
N LYS A 39 1.50 -10.71 -7.12
CA LYS A 39 1.60 -11.06 -5.70
C LYS A 39 2.80 -10.35 -5.07
N LEU A 40 2.54 -9.51 -4.08
CA LEU A 40 3.56 -8.87 -3.25
C LEU A 40 3.62 -9.54 -1.88
N ARG A 41 4.82 -9.80 -1.39
CA ARG A 41 5.08 -10.42 -0.07
C ARG A 41 5.76 -9.43 0.86
N ASN A 42 5.60 -9.67 2.15
CA ASN A 42 6.16 -8.83 3.21
C ASN A 42 5.68 -7.37 3.10
N ILE A 43 4.39 -7.18 2.85
CA ILE A 43 3.76 -5.85 2.81
C ILE A 43 3.35 -5.43 4.23
N PRO A 44 3.79 -4.26 4.75
CA PRO A 44 3.48 -3.82 6.10
C PRO A 44 2.03 -3.34 6.23
N ASP A 45 1.35 -3.70 7.33
CA ASP A 45 0.01 -3.19 7.67
C ASP A 45 0.08 -1.79 8.28
N ILE A 46 0.10 -0.78 7.42
CA ILE A 46 0.21 0.63 7.80
C ILE A 46 -0.74 1.48 6.96
N THR A 47 -1.10 2.65 7.50
CA THR A 47 -2.08 3.56 6.88
C THR A 47 -1.73 3.98 5.46
N ASP A 48 -0.45 4.20 5.14
CA ASP A 48 0.00 4.54 3.78
C ASP A 48 -0.34 3.43 2.77
N VAL A 49 -0.19 2.15 3.16
CA VAL A 49 -0.51 1.00 2.31
C VAL A 49 -2.02 0.85 2.16
N THR A 50 -2.78 0.96 3.26
CA THR A 50 -4.25 0.91 3.24
C THR A 50 -4.82 1.92 2.26
N ARG A 51 -4.33 3.17 2.29
CA ARG A 51 -4.79 4.23 1.38
C ARG A 51 -4.49 3.91 -0.09
N LEU A 52 -3.32 3.34 -0.38
CA LEU A 52 -3.00 2.94 -1.75
C LEU A 52 -3.91 1.83 -2.26
N VAL A 53 -4.24 0.86 -1.40
CA VAL A 53 -5.19 -0.20 -1.73
C VAL A 53 -6.57 0.38 -2.01
N GLU A 54 -7.11 1.22 -1.12
CA GLU A 54 -8.42 1.88 -1.30
C GLU A 54 -8.50 2.70 -2.60
N ILE A 55 -7.40 3.38 -2.95
CA ILE A 55 -7.29 4.15 -4.19
C ILE A 55 -7.34 3.24 -5.41
N LEU A 56 -6.51 2.20 -5.44
CA LEU A 56 -6.48 1.28 -6.58
C LEU A 56 -7.81 0.54 -6.73
N GLU A 57 -8.45 0.12 -5.63
CA GLU A 57 -9.79 -0.45 -5.64
C GLU A 57 -10.83 0.54 -6.18
N SER A 58 -10.75 1.82 -5.83
CA SER A 58 -11.64 2.85 -6.37
C SER A 58 -11.51 3.05 -7.88
N PHE A 59 -10.36 2.68 -8.46
CA PHE A 59 -10.10 2.73 -9.91
C PHE A 59 -10.42 1.42 -10.62
N GLY A 60 -10.83 0.37 -9.89
CA GLY A 60 -11.23 -0.91 -10.45
C GLY A 60 -10.24 -2.05 -10.26
N SER A 61 -9.14 -1.86 -9.51
CA SER A 61 -8.28 -2.98 -9.12
C SER A 61 -9.02 -3.93 -8.17
N HIS A 62 -8.84 -5.24 -8.37
CA HIS A 62 -9.27 -6.25 -7.41
C HIS A 62 -8.09 -6.60 -6.51
N ILE A 63 -8.20 -6.29 -5.21
CA ILE A 63 -7.11 -6.48 -4.26
C ILE A 63 -7.55 -7.40 -3.13
N THR A 64 -6.70 -8.37 -2.78
CA THR A 64 -6.87 -9.19 -1.58
C THR A 64 -5.63 -9.05 -0.70
N TRP A 65 -5.83 -8.58 0.53
CA TRP A 65 -4.73 -8.41 1.48
C TRP A 65 -4.84 -9.39 2.65
N ASN A 66 -3.98 -10.40 2.65
CA ASN A 66 -3.79 -11.26 3.81
C ASN A 66 -2.78 -10.64 4.77
N LYS A 67 -3.30 -9.91 5.76
CA LYS A 67 -2.49 -9.25 6.80
C LYS A 67 -1.73 -10.22 7.71
N ASN A 68 -2.23 -11.45 7.88
CA ASN A 68 -1.56 -12.46 8.71
C ASN A 68 -0.30 -13.01 8.03
N THR A 69 -0.31 -13.15 6.70
CA THR A 69 0.84 -13.61 5.91
C THR A 69 1.64 -12.47 5.29
N CYS A 70 1.21 -11.22 5.49
CA CYS A 70 1.75 -10.03 4.84
C CYS A 70 1.82 -10.16 3.31
N GLU A 71 0.81 -10.82 2.70
CA GLU A 71 0.70 -11.00 1.25
C GLU A 71 -0.42 -10.13 0.68
N LEU A 72 -0.12 -9.41 -0.41
CA LEU A 72 -1.04 -8.56 -1.14
C LEU A 72 -1.13 -9.08 -2.58
N ASP A 73 -2.30 -9.59 -2.94
CA ASP A 73 -2.65 -10.03 -4.29
C ASP A 73 -3.40 -8.90 -5.01
N ILE A 74 -2.93 -8.48 -6.18
CA ILE A 74 -3.45 -7.34 -6.94
C ILE A 74 -3.74 -7.79 -8.37
N ASP A 75 -4.96 -7.55 -8.85
CA ASP A 75 -5.35 -7.70 -10.25
C ASP A 75 -5.87 -6.36 -10.79
N ASN A 76 -5.21 -5.83 -11.81
CA ASN A 76 -5.51 -4.54 -12.42
C ASN A 76 -6.26 -4.68 -13.77
N SER A 77 -6.79 -5.87 -14.08
CA SER A 77 -7.43 -6.14 -15.39
C SER A 77 -8.66 -5.26 -15.68
N ASP A 78 -9.37 -4.81 -14.64
CA ASP A 78 -10.57 -3.95 -14.75
C ASP A 78 -10.29 -2.48 -14.41
N LEU A 79 -9.02 -2.10 -14.33
CA LEU A 79 -8.62 -0.73 -13.99
C LEU A 79 -9.05 0.25 -15.10
N ALA A 80 -9.80 1.27 -14.71
CA ALA A 80 -10.40 2.23 -15.63
C ALA A 80 -9.98 3.66 -15.28
N PHE A 81 -9.06 4.22 -16.06
CA PHE A 81 -8.46 5.54 -15.81
C PHE A 81 -9.39 6.72 -16.13
N ASP A 82 -10.46 6.48 -16.88
CA ASP A 82 -11.49 7.48 -17.20
C ASP A 82 -12.33 7.91 -15.97
N LYS A 83 -12.28 7.13 -14.88
CA LYS A 83 -12.91 7.45 -13.58
C LYS A 83 -12.05 8.31 -12.66
N LEU A 84 -10.84 8.71 -13.10
CA LEU A 84 -9.93 9.52 -12.31
C LEU A 84 -10.29 11.01 -12.37
N ASP A 85 -10.99 11.52 -11.36
CA ASP A 85 -11.07 12.96 -11.17
C ASP A 85 -9.77 13.51 -10.55
N SER A 86 -9.40 14.72 -10.96
CA SER A 86 -8.20 15.41 -10.49
C SER A 86 -8.25 15.73 -8.99
N GLU A 87 -9.43 15.74 -8.39
CA GLU A 87 -9.65 15.99 -6.97
C GLU A 87 -9.23 14.78 -6.11
N SER A 88 -9.50 13.56 -6.59
CA SER A 88 -9.09 12.29 -5.98
C SER A 88 -7.58 12.09 -6.06
N LEU A 89 -6.97 12.51 -7.17
CA LEU A 89 -5.51 12.51 -7.34
C LEU A 89 -4.81 13.61 -6.51
N GLY A 90 -5.43 14.78 -6.31
CA GLY A 90 -4.80 15.91 -5.61
C GLY A 90 -4.70 15.78 -4.08
N LYS A 91 -5.51 14.91 -3.46
CA LYS A 91 -5.59 14.77 -1.99
C LYS A 91 -4.43 13.99 -1.35
N MET A 92 -3.53 13.39 -2.13
CA MET A 92 -2.48 12.52 -1.58
C MET A 92 -1.08 12.85 -2.09
N ARG A 93 -0.08 12.95 -1.20
CA ARG A 93 1.32 13.13 -1.62
C ARG A 93 1.90 11.92 -2.39
N GLY A 94 1.27 10.75 -2.27
CA GLY A 94 1.69 9.49 -2.91
C GLY A 94 0.96 9.14 -4.21
N SER A 95 -0.16 9.79 -4.55
CA SER A 95 -0.82 9.62 -5.86
C SER A 95 0.03 10.11 -7.01
N SER A 96 0.98 11.04 -6.74
CA SER A 96 2.03 11.45 -7.68
C SER A 96 2.81 10.26 -8.26
N LEU A 97 2.94 9.16 -7.52
CA LEU A 97 3.63 7.94 -7.97
C LEU A 97 2.82 7.13 -8.99
N LEU A 98 1.51 7.38 -9.13
CA LEU A 98 0.68 6.78 -10.17
C LEU A 98 0.84 7.50 -11.52
N TRP A 99 1.36 8.73 -11.56
CA TRP A 99 1.52 9.51 -12.80
C TRP A 99 2.65 9.00 -13.71
N GLY A 100 3.59 8.22 -13.20
CA GLY A 100 4.66 7.62 -14.02
C GLY A 100 4.19 6.35 -14.74
N PRO A 101 3.50 5.43 -14.04
CA PRO A 101 2.90 4.24 -14.63
C PRO A 101 1.77 4.48 -15.64
N MET A 102 1.01 5.56 -15.48
CA MET A 102 -0.11 5.94 -16.35
C MET A 102 0.34 6.67 -17.60
#